data_AF-A0A1F8R808-F1
#
_entry.id   AF-A0A1F8R808-F1
#
_cell.length_a   1.000
_cell.length_b   1.000
_cell.length_c   1.000
_cell.angle_alpha   90.00
_cell.angle_beta   90.00
_cell.angle_gamma   90.00
#
_symmetry.space_group_name_H-M   'P 1'
#
loop_
_entity.id
_entity.type
_entity.pdbx_description
1 polymer ?
#
loop_
_entity_poly.entity_id
_entity_poly.type
_entity_poly.pdbx_seq_one_letter_code
_entity_poly.pdbx_strand_id
1 'polypeptide(L)'
;MSDEPTILVVDDNEDLLETFAMILKRRGFNVATAGNGAAAVDRFRERSFDVTLMDIVMPEMNGVEAFRKIKEMQPGAPIILMTAYSDEDLIQTAKDEGVRQIIHKPIRIDRLIELIKAAACSQPILIIDDDADICQTLTKVLDRQGYEVLTAGSGEEAIVIAGERTCQMAIIDVKLPNIDGLETLLRLKDINPDILTVMMTGFRNEVKDALDKAQEASAITCLYKPFDPAEAAEIVRKVARKPRNSENGEKG
;
A
#
# COMPACT_ATOMS: atom_id res chain seq x y z
N MET A 1 -12.64 5.74 24.19
CA MET A 1 -13.33 4.82 23.28
C MET A 1 -12.24 3.92 22.74
N SER A 2 -12.33 2.61 22.95
CA SER A 2 -11.26 1.69 22.55
C SER A 2 -11.17 1.68 21.02
N ASP A 3 -10.05 2.16 20.47
CA ASP A 3 -9.75 2.21 19.04
C ASP A 3 -9.32 0.81 18.58
N GLU A 4 -10.20 -0.18 18.79
CA GLU A 4 -9.93 -1.57 18.42
C GLU A 4 -10.02 -1.71 16.89
N PRO A 5 -8.98 -2.26 16.22
CA PRO A 5 -8.95 -2.35 14.76
C PRO A 5 -10.20 -3.02 14.21
N THR A 6 -10.81 -2.39 13.22
CA THR A 6 -12.01 -2.85 12.54
C THR A 6 -11.64 -3.62 11.28
N ILE A 7 -11.90 -4.92 11.31
CA ILE A 7 -11.64 -5.85 10.22
C ILE A 7 -12.92 -6.08 9.43
N LEU A 8 -12.84 -6.04 8.09
CA LEU A 8 -13.89 -6.54 7.21
C LEU A 8 -13.52 -7.96 6.75
N VAL A 9 -14.41 -8.93 6.96
CA VAL A 9 -14.29 -10.26 6.38
C VAL A 9 -15.29 -10.38 5.24
N VAL A 10 -14.85 -10.84 4.08
CA VAL A 10 -15.67 -11.01 2.88
C VAL A 10 -15.50 -12.42 2.34
N ASP A 11 -16.61 -13.15 2.29
CA ASP A 11 -16.67 -14.54 1.84
C ASP A 11 -18.14 -14.85 1.48
N ASP A 12 -18.39 -15.57 0.39
CA ASP A 12 -19.75 -15.99 0.01
C ASP A 12 -20.22 -17.23 0.78
N ASN A 13 -19.32 -17.91 1.48
CA ASN A 13 -19.65 -18.99 2.39
C ASN A 13 -20.00 -18.44 3.78
N GLU A 14 -21.30 -18.47 4.13
CA GLU A 14 -21.81 -17.97 5.41
C GLU A 14 -21.14 -18.65 6.63
N ASP A 15 -20.88 -19.95 6.59
CA ASP A 15 -20.25 -20.69 7.69
C ASP A 15 -18.80 -20.23 7.93
N LEU A 16 -18.03 -20.02 6.85
CA LEU A 16 -16.66 -19.49 6.95
C LEU A 16 -16.66 -18.05 7.46
N LEU A 17 -17.58 -17.22 6.95
CA LEU A 17 -17.75 -15.83 7.35
C LEU A 17 -18.04 -15.70 8.85
N GLU A 18 -18.98 -16.50 9.36
CA GLU A 18 -19.31 -16.57 10.79
C GLU A 18 -18.15 -17.09 11.63
N THR A 19 -17.45 -18.12 11.14
CA THR A 19 -16.30 -18.72 11.84
C THR A 19 -15.17 -17.69 12.01
N PHE A 20 -14.76 -17.01 10.93
CA PHE A 20 -13.74 -15.96 11.01
C PHE A 20 -14.19 -14.82 11.90
N ALA A 21 -15.43 -14.34 11.76
CA ALA A 21 -15.95 -13.26 12.58
C ALA A 21 -15.94 -13.60 14.07
N MET A 22 -16.35 -14.82 14.44
CA MET A 22 -16.33 -15.28 15.83
C MET A 22 -14.90 -15.34 16.39
N ILE A 23 -13.97 -15.93 15.63
CA ILE A 23 -12.58 -16.10 16.06
C ILE A 23 -11.91 -14.73 16.24
N LEU A 24 -12.07 -13.83 15.28
CA LEU A 24 -11.46 -12.49 15.32
C LEU A 24 -12.04 -11.63 16.45
N LYS A 25 -13.37 -11.66 16.67
CA LYS A 25 -14.00 -10.98 17.82
C LYS A 25 -13.45 -11.50 19.16
N ARG A 26 -13.28 -12.81 19.30
CA ARG A 26 -12.67 -13.42 20.52
C ARG A 26 -11.21 -13.03 20.73
N ARG A 27 -10.52 -12.59 19.67
CA ARG A 27 -9.13 -12.09 19.73
C ARG A 27 -9.06 -10.56 19.96
N GLY A 28 -10.20 -9.89 20.19
CA GLY A 28 -10.27 -8.46 20.54
C GLY A 28 -10.32 -7.52 19.35
N PHE A 29 -10.77 -7.99 18.18
CA PHE A 29 -10.98 -7.14 17.01
C PHE A 29 -12.45 -6.78 16.85
N ASN A 30 -12.70 -5.57 16.34
CA ASN A 30 -13.99 -5.22 15.78
C ASN A 30 -14.13 -5.88 14.41
N VAL A 31 -15.25 -6.56 14.15
CA VAL A 31 -15.42 -7.29 12.88
C VAL A 31 -16.74 -6.95 12.21
N ALA A 32 -16.64 -6.55 10.96
CA ALA A 32 -17.72 -6.44 9.99
C ALA A 32 -17.65 -7.58 8.98
N THR A 33 -18.79 -7.90 8.39
CA THR A 33 -18.90 -8.97 7.39
C THR A 33 -19.62 -8.50 6.14
N ALA A 34 -19.26 -9.10 5.01
CA ALA A 34 -19.96 -8.97 3.73
C ALA A 34 -19.99 -10.33 3.03
N GLY A 35 -21.13 -10.70 2.45
CA GLY A 35 -21.31 -12.01 1.80
C GLY A 35 -20.92 -12.07 0.31
N ASN A 36 -20.41 -10.98 -0.25
CA ASN A 36 -19.97 -10.89 -1.65
C ASN A 36 -19.17 -9.60 -1.90
N GLY A 37 -18.55 -9.51 -3.09
CA GLY A 37 -17.75 -8.36 -3.50
C GLY A 37 -18.54 -7.05 -3.58
N ALA A 38 -19.80 -7.07 -4.03
CA ALA A 38 -20.62 -5.87 -4.13
C ALA A 38 -20.93 -5.26 -2.76
N ALA A 39 -21.33 -6.09 -1.79
CA ALA A 39 -21.56 -5.69 -0.42
C ALA A 39 -20.28 -5.16 0.25
N ALA A 40 -19.12 -5.74 -0.06
CA ALA A 40 -17.84 -5.22 0.42
C ALA A 40 -17.55 -3.81 -0.12
N VAL A 41 -17.79 -3.56 -1.41
CA VAL A 41 -17.66 -2.23 -2.01
C VAL A 41 -18.61 -1.23 -1.36
N ASP A 42 -19.86 -1.61 -1.08
CA ASP A 42 -20.83 -0.74 -0.39
C ASP A 42 -20.37 -0.36 1.02
N ARG A 43 -19.84 -1.32 1.78
CA ARG A 43 -19.28 -1.05 3.12
C ARG A 43 -18.14 -0.03 3.07
N PHE A 44 -17.29 -0.09 2.04
CA PHE A 44 -16.19 0.86 1.83
C PHE A 44 -16.65 2.26 1.40
N ARG A 45 -17.89 2.42 0.93
CA ARG A 45 -18.48 3.75 0.70
C ARG A 45 -18.90 4.42 2.00
N GLU A 46 -19.25 3.63 3.01
CA GLU A 46 -19.72 4.14 4.30
C GLU A 46 -18.57 4.47 5.26
N ARG A 47 -17.50 3.67 5.25
CA ARG A 47 -16.35 3.84 6.15
C ARG A 47 -15.08 3.17 5.62
N SER A 48 -13.95 3.40 6.29
CA SER A 48 -12.71 2.65 6.11
C SER A 48 -12.62 1.45 7.06
N PHE A 49 -11.68 0.56 6.76
CA PHE A 49 -11.35 -0.62 7.58
C PHE A 49 -9.84 -0.70 7.73
N ASP A 50 -9.38 -1.16 8.90
CA ASP A 50 -7.96 -1.32 9.18
C ASP A 50 -7.37 -2.50 8.40
N VAL A 51 -8.16 -3.57 8.22
CA VAL A 51 -7.81 -4.70 7.36
C VAL A 51 -9.06 -5.29 6.75
N THR A 52 -8.97 -5.70 5.49
CA THR A 52 -9.99 -6.53 4.84
C THR A 52 -9.41 -7.89 4.48
N LEU A 53 -10.07 -8.95 4.92
CA LEU A 53 -9.85 -10.31 4.44
C LEU A 53 -10.91 -10.59 3.36
N MET A 54 -10.48 -10.75 2.12
CA MET A 54 -11.40 -10.87 0.98
C MET A 54 -11.17 -12.19 0.26
N ASP A 55 -12.20 -13.02 0.15
CA ASP A 55 -12.13 -14.19 -0.72
C ASP A 55 -12.02 -13.78 -2.20
N ILE A 56 -11.20 -14.51 -2.97
CA ILE A 56 -11.02 -14.27 -4.41
C ILE A 56 -12.23 -14.76 -5.21
N VAL A 57 -12.79 -15.93 -4.88
CA VAL A 57 -13.77 -16.62 -5.71
C VAL A 57 -15.16 -16.42 -5.11
N MET A 58 -15.84 -15.38 -5.56
CA MET A 58 -17.22 -15.08 -5.17
C MET A 58 -18.11 -14.93 -6.42
N PRO A 59 -19.40 -15.26 -6.33
CA PRO A 59 -20.34 -15.06 -7.42
C PRO A 59 -20.56 -13.57 -7.72
N GLU A 60 -20.94 -13.28 -8.96
CA GLU A 60 -21.26 -11.95 -9.53
C GLU A 60 -20.07 -10.97 -9.57
N MET A 61 -19.49 -10.64 -8.41
CA MET A 61 -18.30 -9.81 -8.28
C MET A 61 -17.26 -10.52 -7.45
N ASN A 62 -16.18 -10.93 -8.11
CA ASN A 62 -15.10 -11.65 -7.46
C ASN A 62 -14.22 -10.72 -6.60
N GLY A 63 -13.34 -11.28 -5.77
CA GLY A 63 -12.51 -10.52 -4.85
C GLY A 63 -11.51 -9.57 -5.53
N VAL A 64 -11.03 -9.92 -6.73
CA VAL A 64 -10.11 -9.07 -7.51
C VAL A 64 -10.84 -7.85 -8.09
N GLU A 65 -12.06 -8.04 -8.58
CA GLU A 65 -12.91 -6.95 -9.04
C GLU A 65 -13.31 -6.01 -7.89
N ALA A 66 -13.67 -6.58 -6.74
CA ALA A 66 -13.97 -5.81 -5.53
C ALA A 66 -12.74 -5.04 -5.05
N PHE A 67 -11.56 -5.68 -5.03
CA PHE A 67 -10.28 -5.03 -4.71
C PHE A 67 -10.05 -3.80 -5.60
N ARG A 68 -10.18 -3.93 -6.92
CA ARG A 68 -9.98 -2.83 -7.86
C ARG A 68 -10.90 -1.63 -7.53
N LYS A 69 -12.20 -1.89 -7.37
CA LYS A 69 -13.19 -0.85 -7.02
C LYS A 69 -12.91 -0.20 -5.67
N ILE A 70 -12.51 -0.97 -4.67
CA ILE A 70 -12.16 -0.43 -3.35
C ILE A 70 -10.90 0.43 -3.45
N LYS A 71 -9.86 0.01 -4.16
CA LYS A 71 -8.64 0.79 -4.39
C LYS A 71 -8.85 2.04 -5.25
N GLU A 72 -9.94 2.08 -6.02
CA GLU A 72 -10.38 3.30 -6.70
C GLU A 72 -10.86 4.37 -5.71
N MET A 73 -11.66 3.97 -4.72
CA MET A 73 -12.25 4.86 -3.72
C MET A 73 -11.30 5.16 -2.56
N GLN A 74 -10.62 4.13 -2.06
CA GLN A 74 -9.70 4.16 -0.92
C GLN A 74 -8.39 3.44 -1.32
N PRO A 75 -7.48 4.14 -2.03
CA PRO A 75 -6.20 3.59 -2.47
C PRO A 75 -5.34 2.98 -1.35
N GLY A 76 -5.43 3.54 -0.14
CA GLY A 76 -4.73 3.06 1.06
C GLY A 76 -5.32 1.82 1.71
N ALA A 77 -6.52 1.36 1.32
CA ALA A 77 -7.25 0.28 2.01
C ALA A 77 -6.39 -1.00 2.15
N PRO A 78 -6.09 -1.48 3.36
CA PRO A 78 -5.33 -2.71 3.55
C PRO A 78 -6.20 -3.93 3.24
N ILE A 79 -5.96 -4.59 2.10
CA ILE A 79 -6.73 -5.75 1.64
C ILE A 79 -5.80 -6.93 1.47
N ILE A 80 -6.15 -8.02 2.12
CA ILE A 80 -5.53 -9.33 2.02
C ILE A 80 -6.49 -10.23 1.25
N LEU A 81 -6.07 -10.71 0.08
CA LEU A 81 -6.86 -11.66 -0.68
C LEU A 81 -6.66 -13.08 -0.13
N MET A 82 -7.73 -13.87 -0.06
CA MET A 82 -7.73 -15.26 0.34
C MET A 82 -8.19 -16.12 -0.83
N THR A 83 -7.51 -17.24 -1.08
CA THR A 83 -7.77 -18.08 -2.27
C THR A 83 -7.64 -19.56 -1.95
N ALA A 84 -8.33 -20.41 -2.70
CA ALA A 84 -8.08 -21.85 -2.69
C ALA A 84 -6.87 -22.17 -3.60
N TYR A 85 -6.41 -23.42 -3.60
CA TYR A 85 -5.29 -23.84 -4.47
C TYR A 85 -5.63 -23.84 -5.97
N SER A 86 -6.89 -23.61 -6.36
CA SER A 86 -7.40 -23.81 -7.72
C SER A 86 -7.42 -22.58 -8.62
N ASP A 87 -6.96 -21.42 -8.15
CA ASP A 87 -7.36 -20.12 -8.73
C ASP A 87 -6.19 -19.36 -9.41
N GLU A 88 -5.28 -20.06 -10.10
CA GLU A 88 -4.04 -19.49 -10.63
C GLU A 88 -4.24 -18.25 -11.52
N ASP A 89 -5.24 -18.26 -12.41
CA ASP A 89 -5.54 -17.12 -13.30
C ASP A 89 -5.98 -15.86 -12.52
N LEU A 90 -6.80 -16.04 -11.47
CA LEU A 90 -7.25 -14.94 -10.62
C LEU A 90 -6.12 -14.45 -9.71
N ILE A 91 -5.25 -15.34 -9.25
CA ILE A 91 -4.04 -14.98 -8.49
C ILE A 91 -3.11 -14.15 -9.37
N GLN A 92 -2.92 -14.54 -10.64
CA GLN A 92 -2.11 -13.77 -11.56
C GLN A 92 -2.73 -12.39 -11.82
N THR A 93 -4.04 -12.34 -12.08
CA THR A 93 -4.77 -11.07 -12.23
C THR A 93 -4.63 -10.18 -10.98
N ALA A 94 -4.72 -10.75 -9.78
CA ALA A 94 -4.54 -10.02 -8.53
C ALA A 94 -3.13 -9.42 -8.40
N LYS A 95 -2.10 -10.17 -8.78
CA LYS A 95 -0.72 -9.65 -8.82
C LYS A 95 -0.58 -8.50 -9.80
N ASP A 96 -1.18 -8.63 -10.98
CA ASP A 96 -1.18 -7.60 -12.03
C ASP A 96 -1.96 -6.33 -11.61
N GLU A 97 -2.88 -6.44 -10.65
CA GLU A 97 -3.57 -5.30 -10.01
C GLU A 97 -2.80 -4.70 -8.83
N GLY A 98 -1.61 -5.22 -8.50
CA GLY A 98 -0.77 -4.71 -7.41
C GLY A 98 -1.23 -5.16 -6.02
N VAL A 99 -1.94 -6.28 -5.91
CA VAL A 99 -2.28 -6.87 -4.60
C VAL A 99 -1.01 -7.22 -3.84
N ARG A 100 -0.90 -6.69 -2.62
CA ARG A 100 0.31 -6.85 -1.78
C ARG A 100 0.36 -8.19 -1.06
N GLN A 101 -0.80 -8.77 -0.74
CA GLN A 101 -0.87 -9.96 0.08
C GLN A 101 -1.98 -10.89 -0.39
N ILE A 102 -1.59 -12.12 -0.72
CA ILE A 102 -2.48 -13.22 -1.07
C ILE A 102 -2.17 -14.38 -0.12
N ILE A 103 -3.21 -14.99 0.44
CA ILE A 103 -3.14 -16.09 1.38
C ILE A 103 -3.89 -17.30 0.83
N HIS A 104 -3.27 -18.48 0.89
CA HIS A 104 -3.95 -19.73 0.57
C HIS A 104 -4.75 -20.26 1.76
N LYS A 105 -5.98 -20.67 1.49
CA LYS A 105 -6.81 -21.47 2.40
C LYS A 105 -6.46 -22.96 2.23
N PRO A 106 -6.40 -23.76 3.32
CA PRO A 106 -6.64 -23.36 4.71
C PRO A 106 -5.43 -22.63 5.32
N ILE A 107 -5.71 -21.59 6.12
CA ILE A 107 -4.69 -20.86 6.90
C ILE A 107 -4.86 -21.12 8.40
N ARG A 108 -3.75 -21.29 9.12
CA ARG A 108 -3.75 -21.35 10.58
C ARG A 108 -4.18 -20.01 11.18
N ILE A 109 -5.07 -20.04 12.15
CA ILE A 109 -5.59 -18.83 12.82
C ILE A 109 -4.48 -17.93 13.37
N ASP A 110 -3.48 -18.47 14.06
CA ASP A 110 -2.42 -17.62 14.62
C ASP A 110 -1.62 -16.90 13.53
N ARG A 111 -1.39 -17.57 12.39
CA ARG A 111 -0.76 -16.95 11.22
C ARG A 111 -1.65 -15.87 10.62
N LEU A 112 -2.96 -16.11 10.54
CA LEU A 112 -3.90 -15.09 10.07
C LEU A 112 -3.88 -13.85 10.99
N ILE A 113 -3.83 -14.04 12.32
CA ILE A 113 -3.71 -12.93 13.27
C ILE A 113 -2.42 -12.13 13.08
N GLU A 114 -1.28 -12.80 12.84
CA GLU A 114 -0.01 -12.11 12.53
C GLU A 114 -0.14 -11.23 11.29
N LEU A 115 -0.75 -11.76 10.21
CA LEU A 115 -0.91 -11.05 8.95
C LEU A 115 -1.88 -9.87 9.07
N ILE A 116 -2.97 -10.04 9.81
CA ILE A 116 -3.90 -8.94 10.14
C ILE A 116 -3.15 -7.86 10.92
N LYS A 117 -2.40 -8.20 11.96
CA LYS A 117 -1.66 -7.19 12.74
C LYS A 117 -0.65 -6.45 11.89
N ALA A 118 0.06 -7.17 11.00
CA ALA A 118 0.99 -6.57 10.07
C ALA A 118 0.31 -5.64 9.05
N ALA A 119 -0.89 -6.00 8.56
CA ALA A 119 -1.65 -5.20 7.60
C ALA A 119 -2.42 -4.03 8.24
N ALA A 120 -2.85 -4.17 9.50
CA ALA A 120 -3.57 -3.14 10.26
C ALA A 120 -2.66 -1.97 10.63
N CYS A 121 -1.35 -2.20 10.71
CA CYS A 121 -0.38 -1.11 10.75
C CYS A 121 -0.35 -0.46 9.37
N SER A 122 -1.12 0.61 9.18
CA SER A 122 -0.99 1.50 8.04
C SER A 122 0.50 1.81 7.86
N GLN A 123 1.05 1.44 6.71
CA GLN A 123 2.43 1.76 6.41
C GLN A 123 2.45 3.18 5.88
N PRO A 124 3.13 4.12 6.56
CA PRO A 124 3.09 5.52 6.18
C PRO A 124 3.74 5.78 4.82
N ILE A 125 3.34 6.89 4.22
CA ILE A 125 4.09 7.53 3.14
C ILE A 125 5.11 8.47 3.80
N LEU A 126 6.39 8.30 3.50
CA LEU A 126 7.45 9.17 3.98
C LEU A 126 7.71 10.28 2.96
N ILE A 127 7.48 11.53 3.34
CA ILE A 127 7.83 12.71 2.53
C ILE A 127 9.19 13.22 3.00
N ILE A 128 10.09 13.46 2.05
CA ILE A 128 11.47 13.89 2.31
C ILE A 128 11.73 15.15 1.50
N ASP A 129 11.68 16.30 2.13
CA ASP A 129 11.94 17.62 1.52
C ASP A 129 12.41 18.57 2.64
N ASP A 130 13.44 19.37 2.39
CA ASP A 130 13.95 20.34 3.36
C ASP A 130 13.04 21.57 3.49
N ASP A 131 12.10 21.75 2.55
CA ASP A 131 11.03 22.72 2.62
C ASP A 131 9.84 22.19 3.46
N ALA A 132 9.73 22.75 4.67
CA ALA A 132 8.66 22.41 5.61
C ALA A 132 7.25 22.75 5.09
N ASP A 133 7.09 23.75 4.21
CA ASP A 133 5.79 24.13 3.66
C ASP A 133 5.32 23.11 2.62
N ILE A 134 6.24 22.56 1.82
CA ILE A 134 5.96 21.45 0.90
C ILE A 134 5.53 20.21 1.69
N CYS A 135 6.29 19.84 2.73
CA CYS A 135 5.97 18.72 3.61
C CYS A 135 4.57 18.85 4.22
N GLN A 136 4.24 20.01 4.78
CA GLN A 136 2.92 20.27 5.37
C GLN A 136 1.78 20.21 4.35
N THR A 137 2.01 20.73 3.15
CA THR A 137 1.00 20.76 2.09
C THR A 137 0.69 19.36 1.60
N LEU A 138 1.71 18.56 1.31
CA LEU A 138 1.56 17.18 0.88
C LEU A 138 0.95 16.31 1.98
N THR A 139 1.35 16.49 3.24
CA THR A 139 0.75 15.81 4.40
C THR A 139 -0.75 16.02 4.44
N LYS A 140 -1.21 17.28 4.39
CA LYS A 140 -2.64 17.61 4.40
C LYS A 140 -3.42 16.98 3.25
N VAL A 141 -2.81 16.90 2.06
CA VAL A 141 -3.48 16.31 0.88
C VAL A 141 -3.58 14.79 1.01
N LEU A 142 -2.51 14.13 1.43
CA LEU A 142 -2.46 12.67 1.55
C LEU A 142 -3.27 12.16 2.75
N ASP A 143 -3.27 12.87 3.88
CA ASP A 143 -4.13 12.57 5.03
C ASP A 143 -5.61 12.59 4.65
N ARG A 144 -6.03 13.58 3.84
CA ARG A 144 -7.41 13.66 3.32
C ARG A 144 -7.78 12.50 2.39
N GLN A 145 -6.80 11.79 1.83
CA GLN A 145 -7.01 10.59 1.03
C GLN A 145 -6.91 9.30 1.87
N GLY A 146 -6.73 9.42 3.19
CA GLY A 146 -6.68 8.30 4.12
C GLY A 146 -5.31 7.64 4.25
N TYR A 147 -4.23 8.31 3.84
CA TYR A 147 -2.87 7.83 4.09
C TYR A 147 -2.35 8.32 5.44
N GLU A 148 -1.58 7.48 6.14
CA GLU A 148 -0.69 7.96 7.20
C GLU A 148 0.56 8.55 6.56
N VAL A 149 1.02 9.71 7.05
CA VAL A 149 2.16 10.43 6.49
C VAL A 149 3.20 10.68 7.58
N LEU A 150 4.46 10.42 7.25
CA LEU A 150 5.63 10.86 8.02
C LEU A 150 6.44 11.83 7.17
N THR A 151 7.18 12.73 7.82
CA THR A 151 8.01 13.75 7.14
C THR A 151 9.43 13.71 7.66
N ALA A 152 10.39 13.96 6.78
CA ALA A 152 11.80 14.16 7.08
C ALA A 152 12.33 15.39 6.33
N GLY A 153 13.12 16.23 7.00
CA GLY A 153 13.78 17.39 6.41
C GLY A 153 15.13 17.07 5.74
N SER A 154 15.64 15.85 5.90
CA SER A 154 16.88 15.40 5.25
C SER A 154 16.86 13.90 4.97
N GLY A 155 17.78 13.44 4.13
CA GLY A 155 17.94 12.01 3.84
C GLY A 155 18.35 11.20 5.06
N GLU A 156 19.17 11.74 5.96
CA GLU A 156 19.58 11.05 7.19
C GLU A 156 18.41 10.84 8.15
N GLU A 157 17.58 11.87 8.34
CA GLU A 157 16.37 11.76 9.15
C GLU A 157 15.42 10.71 8.56
N ALA A 158 15.27 10.70 7.23
CA ALA A 158 14.45 9.69 6.54
C ALA A 158 14.96 8.26 6.76
N ILE A 159 16.27 8.04 6.75
CA ILE A 159 16.88 6.72 7.02
C ILE A 159 16.60 6.26 8.45
N VAL A 160 16.68 7.17 9.43
CA VAL A 160 16.33 6.87 10.83
C VAL A 160 14.86 6.48 10.94
N ILE A 161 13.96 7.29 10.36
CA ILE A 161 12.51 7.01 10.38
C ILE A 161 12.19 5.67 9.73
N ALA A 162 12.78 5.38 8.56
CA ALA A 162 12.56 4.13 7.84
C ALA A 162 13.09 2.89 8.59
N GLY A 163 14.11 3.06 9.44
CA GLY A 163 14.62 2.00 10.32
C GLY A 163 13.67 1.68 11.48
N GLU A 164 12.87 2.65 11.94
CA GLU A 164 11.92 2.49 13.05
C GLU A 164 10.51 2.12 12.58
N ARG A 165 10.10 2.64 11.43
CA ARG A 165 8.75 2.46 10.86
C ARG A 165 8.86 2.04 9.40
N THR A 166 8.27 0.91 9.06
CA THR A 166 8.21 0.44 7.67
C THR A 166 7.26 1.34 6.86
N CYS A 167 7.83 2.12 5.94
CA CYS A 167 7.08 2.96 5.02
C CYS A 167 6.75 2.19 3.73
N GLN A 168 5.53 2.37 3.22
CA GLN A 168 5.12 1.74 1.95
C GLN A 168 5.62 2.51 0.73
N MET A 169 5.87 3.80 0.90
CA MET A 169 6.25 4.71 -0.17
C MET A 169 7.09 5.85 0.39
N ALA A 170 8.05 6.32 -0.40
CA ALA A 170 8.78 7.55 -0.15
C ALA A 170 8.55 8.54 -1.29
N ILE A 171 8.30 9.81 -0.95
CA ILE A 171 8.29 10.96 -1.87
C ILE A 171 9.53 11.77 -1.54
N ILE A 172 10.51 11.82 -2.44
CA ILE A 172 11.87 12.28 -2.13
C ILE A 172 12.23 13.47 -3.00
N ASP A 173 12.57 14.61 -2.40
CA ASP A 173 13.21 15.68 -3.16
C ASP A 173 14.59 15.28 -3.64
N VAL A 174 14.92 15.63 -4.88
CA VAL A 174 16.24 15.37 -5.44
C VAL A 174 17.31 16.21 -4.72
N LYS A 175 16.97 17.44 -4.32
CA LYS A 175 17.92 18.39 -3.71
C LYS A 175 17.73 18.46 -2.20
N LEU A 176 18.33 17.50 -1.51
CA LEU A 176 18.37 17.49 -0.06
C LEU A 176 19.73 17.98 0.47
N PRO A 177 19.78 18.52 1.70
CA PRO A 177 21.03 18.83 2.37
C PRO A 177 21.81 17.55 2.71
N ASN A 178 23.14 17.67 2.74
CA ASN A 178 24.11 16.62 3.09
C ASN A 178 24.17 15.43 2.13
N ILE A 179 23.13 14.58 2.10
CA ILE A 179 22.97 13.51 1.12
C ILE A 179 21.84 13.84 0.16
N ASP A 180 22.06 13.61 -1.13
CA ASP A 180 21.04 13.91 -2.15
C ASP A 180 19.89 12.89 -2.13
N GLY A 181 18.81 13.21 -2.84
CA GLY A 181 17.62 12.34 -2.88
C GLY A 181 17.86 10.96 -3.50
N LEU A 182 18.90 10.81 -4.33
CA LEU A 182 19.22 9.53 -4.97
C LEU A 182 20.00 8.62 -4.04
N GLU A 183 21.00 9.14 -3.34
CA GLU A 183 21.66 8.41 -2.27
C GLU A 183 20.64 8.01 -1.22
N THR A 184 19.72 8.92 -0.84
CA THR A 184 18.62 8.61 0.09
C THR A 184 17.76 7.46 -0.41
N LEU A 185 17.37 7.45 -1.69
CA LEU A 185 16.63 6.34 -2.30
C LEU A 185 17.37 5.00 -2.15
N LEU A 186 18.66 4.95 -2.50
CA LEU A 186 19.44 3.71 -2.40
C LEU A 186 19.48 3.18 -0.97
N ARG A 187 19.68 4.06 0.02
CA ARG A 187 19.66 3.68 1.45
C ARG A 187 18.30 3.19 1.91
N LEU A 188 17.21 3.80 1.45
CA LEU A 188 15.86 3.34 1.75
C LEU A 188 15.58 1.97 1.10
N LYS A 189 16.15 1.70 -0.08
CA LYS A 189 16.06 0.40 -0.75
C LYS A 189 16.85 -0.68 -0.03
N ASP A 190 17.99 -0.36 0.59
CA ASP A 190 18.71 -1.29 1.44
C ASP A 190 17.89 -1.72 2.67
N ILE A 191 17.10 -0.79 3.24
CA ILE A 191 16.21 -1.05 4.37
C ILE A 191 14.96 -1.81 3.93
N ASN A 192 14.33 -1.35 2.86
CA ASN A 192 13.10 -1.89 2.30
C ASN A 192 13.21 -1.90 0.76
N PRO A 193 13.65 -3.02 0.15
CA PRO A 193 13.80 -3.14 -1.32
C PRO A 193 12.49 -2.84 -2.06
N ASP A 194 11.39 -3.07 -1.35
CA ASP A 194 10.02 -3.07 -1.80
C ASP A 194 9.32 -1.71 -1.67
N ILE A 195 9.98 -0.70 -1.08
CA ILE A 195 9.43 0.65 -0.93
C ILE A 195 9.12 1.26 -2.29
N LEU A 196 7.90 1.79 -2.47
CA LEU A 196 7.57 2.53 -3.68
C LEU A 196 8.21 3.93 -3.62
N THR A 197 8.63 4.48 -4.75
CA THR A 197 9.32 5.78 -4.74
C THR A 197 8.74 6.73 -5.77
N VAL A 198 8.55 7.98 -5.35
CA VAL A 198 8.28 9.14 -6.21
C VAL A 198 9.39 10.16 -5.99
N MET A 199 10.09 10.56 -7.06
CA MET A 199 11.09 11.63 -6.97
C MET A 199 10.43 12.98 -7.22
N MET A 200 10.69 13.98 -6.38
CA MET A 200 10.34 15.38 -6.60
C MET A 200 11.53 16.12 -7.19
N THR A 201 11.34 16.85 -8.29
CA THR A 201 12.45 17.57 -8.94
C THR A 201 11.97 18.81 -9.68
N GLY A 202 12.79 19.86 -9.69
CA GLY A 202 12.58 21.04 -10.54
C GLY A 202 13.10 20.90 -11.98
N PHE A 203 13.85 19.84 -12.31
CA PHE A 203 14.56 19.73 -13.59
C PHE A 203 14.47 18.33 -14.21
N ARG A 204 13.97 18.26 -15.44
CA ARG A 204 13.87 17.00 -16.22
C ARG A 204 15.21 16.30 -16.47
N ASN A 205 16.32 17.04 -16.44
CA ASN A 205 17.66 16.49 -16.67
C ASN A 205 18.20 15.73 -15.44
N GLU A 206 17.82 16.16 -14.22
CA GLU A 206 18.23 15.49 -12.97
C GLU A 206 17.64 14.08 -12.86
N VAL A 207 16.48 13.85 -13.47
CA VAL A 207 15.85 12.53 -13.59
C VAL A 207 16.66 11.60 -14.48
N LYS A 208 17.36 12.13 -15.50
CA LYS A 208 18.18 11.30 -16.39
C LYS A 208 19.41 10.80 -15.64
N ASP A 209 20.08 11.68 -14.89
CA ASP A 209 21.19 11.30 -14.02
C ASP A 209 20.75 10.33 -12.92
N ALA A 210 19.52 10.50 -12.40
CA ALA A 210 18.88 9.56 -11.46
C ALA A 210 18.67 8.17 -12.05
N LEU A 211 18.12 8.11 -13.28
CA LEU A 211 17.88 6.86 -14.01
C LEU A 211 19.19 6.16 -14.40
N ASP A 212 20.21 6.94 -14.80
CA ASP A 212 21.52 6.42 -15.19
C ASP A 212 22.31 5.87 -13.98
N LYS A 213 22.20 6.51 -12.80
CA LYS A 213 22.80 6.02 -11.55
C LYS A 213 22.07 4.81 -10.96
N ALA A 214 20.76 4.70 -11.18
CA ALA A 214 19.96 3.65 -10.57
C ALA A 214 20.20 2.26 -11.16
N GLN A 215 20.74 2.14 -12.38
CA GLN A 215 21.08 0.92 -13.18
C GLN A 215 20.04 -0.22 -13.30
N GLU A 216 19.12 -0.35 -12.36
CA GLU A 216 17.96 -1.22 -12.31
C GLU A 216 16.83 -0.43 -11.65
N ALA A 217 16.09 0.33 -12.44
CA ALA A 217 14.82 0.86 -11.99
C ALA A 217 13.88 1.05 -13.17
N SER A 218 12.96 0.09 -13.34
CA SER A 218 11.71 0.29 -14.06
C SER A 218 11.13 1.67 -13.73
N ALA A 219 11.16 2.60 -14.70
CA ALA A 219 10.52 3.92 -14.69
C ALA A 219 10.36 4.60 -13.31
N ILE A 220 11.40 5.31 -12.85
CA ILE A 220 11.27 6.23 -11.70
C ILE A 220 10.12 7.21 -11.99
N THR A 221 9.08 7.19 -11.13
CA THR A 221 7.95 8.11 -11.27
C THR A 221 8.33 9.44 -10.63
N CYS A 222 8.13 10.53 -11.37
CA CYS A 222 8.57 11.87 -10.96
C CYS A 222 7.38 12.83 -10.79
N LEU A 223 7.46 13.67 -9.77
CA LEU A 223 6.61 14.84 -9.54
C LEU A 223 7.46 16.09 -9.81
N TYR A 224 7.00 16.97 -10.71
CA TYR A 224 7.81 18.11 -11.16
C TYR A 224 7.44 19.40 -10.43
N LYS A 225 8.42 20.05 -9.78
CA LYS A 225 8.24 21.34 -9.12
C LYS A 225 8.24 22.49 -10.17
N PRO A 226 7.34 23.49 -10.07
CA PRO A 226 6.19 23.54 -9.16
C PRO A 226 5.05 22.61 -9.65
N PHE A 227 4.36 21.97 -8.70
CA PHE A 227 3.22 21.08 -8.96
C PHE A 227 1.96 21.54 -8.24
N ASP A 228 0.80 21.10 -8.73
CA ASP A 228 -0.45 21.16 -7.96
C ASP A 228 -0.42 20.05 -6.89
N PRO A 229 -0.67 20.33 -5.60
CA PRO A 229 -0.75 19.29 -4.58
C PRO A 229 -1.71 18.14 -4.92
N ALA A 230 -2.76 18.37 -5.70
CA ALA A 230 -3.65 17.32 -6.19
C ALA A 230 -2.95 16.35 -7.16
N GLU A 231 -1.98 16.83 -7.96
CA GLU A 231 -1.17 16.01 -8.86
C GLU A 231 -0.33 15.00 -8.08
N ALA A 232 0.24 15.40 -6.93
CA ALA A 232 1.00 14.51 -6.06
C ALA A 232 0.14 13.33 -5.59
N ALA A 233 -1.11 13.58 -5.17
CA ALA A 233 -2.04 12.54 -4.78
C ALA A 233 -2.40 11.60 -5.94
N GLU A 234 -2.55 12.12 -7.16
CA GLU A 234 -2.76 11.27 -8.34
C GLU A 234 -1.57 10.36 -8.64
N ILE A 235 -0.35 10.90 -8.55
CA ILE A 235 0.87 10.12 -8.76
C ILE A 235 0.98 9.02 -7.70
N VAL A 236 0.79 9.34 -6.42
CA VAL A 236 0.78 8.36 -5.34
C VAL A 236 -0.23 7.24 -5.62
N ARG A 237 -1.45 7.59 -6.04
CA ARG A 237 -2.49 6.60 -6.41
C ARG A 237 -2.07 5.72 -7.58
N LYS A 238 -1.47 6.30 -8.63
CA LYS A 238 -0.98 5.56 -9.79
C LYS A 238 0.16 4.61 -9.43
N VAL A 239 1.12 5.07 -8.62
CA VAL A 239 2.27 4.25 -8.19
C VAL A 239 1.83 3.13 -7.27
N ALA A 240 0.86 3.38 -6.37
CA ALA A 240 0.30 2.35 -5.50
C ALA A 240 -0.49 1.26 -6.27
N ARG A 241 -0.91 1.51 -7.51
CA ARG A 241 -1.65 0.56 -8.36
C ARG A 241 -0.79 -0.19 -9.38
N LYS A 242 0.45 0.23 -9.64
CA LYS A 242 1.29 -0.46 -10.63
C LYS A 242 1.68 -1.83 -10.09
N PRO A 243 1.43 -2.93 -10.83
CA PRO A 243 1.97 -4.23 -10.47
C PRO A 243 3.50 -4.17 -10.47
N ARG A 244 4.10 -4.90 -9.53
CA ARG A 244 5.54 -5.16 -9.60
C ARG A 244 5.76 -6.05 -10.81
N ASN A 245 6.45 -5.53 -11.83
CA ASN A 245 7.01 -6.42 -12.85
C ASN A 245 7.91 -7.42 -12.12
N SER A 246 7.58 -8.70 -12.28
CA SER A 246 8.34 -9.83 -11.79
C SER A 246 9.68 -9.91 -12.52
N GLU A 247 10.69 -9.18 -12.05
CA GLU A 247 12.09 -9.49 -12.39
C GLU A 247 12.55 -10.62 -11.47
N ASN A 248 12.28 -11.87 -11.90
CA ASN A 248 13.20 -13.00 -11.81
C ASN A 248 12.52 -14.26 -12.35
N GLY A 249 12.65 -14.42 -13.67
CA GLY A 249 12.31 -15.62 -14.41
C GLY A 249 13.43 -16.01 -15.39
N GLU A 250 14.70 -15.83 -15.01
CA GLU A 250 15.80 -16.55 -15.65
C GLU A 250 16.41 -17.53 -14.64
N LYS A 251 16.10 -18.82 -14.84
CA LYS A 251 17.08 -19.92 -14.96
C LYS A 251 16.36 -21.26 -15.03
N GLY A 252 16.57 -21.95 -16.14
CA GLY A 252 16.11 -23.32 -16.41
C GLY A 252 16.27 -23.63 -17.88
#